data_AF-A0A9Q0GMD2-F1
#
_entry.id   AF-A0A9Q0GMD2-F1
#
_cell.length_a   1.000
_cell.length_b   1.000
_cell.length_c   1.000
_cell.angle_alpha   90.00
_cell.angle_beta   90.00
_cell.angle_gamma   90.00
#
_symmetry.space_group_name_H-M   'P 1'
#
loop_
_entity.id
_entity.type
_entity.pdbx_description
1 polymer ?
#
loop_
_entity_poly.entity_id
_entity_poly.type
_entity_poly.pdbx_seq_one_letter_code
_entity_poly.pdbx_strand_id
1 'polypeptide(L)'
;MEKREEDIVCSAKGSKLSVTFWEKTIASGVVIGFVLGLLAVYYTMPASDYSFLKLPRSLEDLQILRDHLESYTTDYTVQVLVGFCTVFIFMQTFMIPGTIFMSLLAGALFGVFKGVALVVFASTSGASSCYFLSKLIGKPLVFSLWPDKLSFFQAQVAKRKERLLNYMLFLRLTPTLPNTFINVASPIVDVPYHIFFLGTVIGLIPAAYLTVRAGIALGELRSIGDLYDFQAIATLFFIGAVSITPTLMTKSKT
;
A
#
# COMPACT_ATOMS: atom_id res chain seq x y z
N MET A 1 43.09 4.48 -23.80
CA MET A 1 41.98 3.89 -23.02
C MET A 1 41.57 4.80 -21.88
N GLU A 2 42.52 5.43 -21.18
CA GLU A 2 42.32 6.46 -20.14
C GLU A 2 41.34 7.59 -20.52
N LYS A 3 41.46 8.16 -21.74
CA LYS A 3 40.59 9.24 -22.21
C LYS A 3 39.10 8.85 -22.32
N ARG A 4 38.83 7.56 -22.55
CA ARG A 4 37.45 7.02 -22.65
C ARG A 4 36.85 6.76 -21.28
N GLU A 5 37.67 6.49 -20.26
CA GLU A 5 37.25 6.35 -18.87
C GLU A 5 37.03 7.72 -18.22
N GLU A 6 37.85 8.72 -18.53
CA GLU A 6 37.64 10.11 -18.10
C GLU A 6 36.34 10.71 -18.67
N ASP A 7 36.00 10.42 -19.93
CA ASP A 7 34.75 10.88 -20.55
C ASP A 7 33.49 10.25 -19.91
N ILE A 8 33.58 9.00 -19.43
CA ILE A 8 32.48 8.32 -18.71
C ILE A 8 32.31 8.94 -17.31
N VAL A 9 33.42 9.23 -16.62
CA VAL A 9 33.42 9.82 -15.27
C VAL A 9 32.94 11.29 -15.30
N CYS A 10 33.29 12.05 -16.34
CA CYS A 10 32.79 13.42 -16.53
C CYS A 10 31.31 13.47 -16.95
N SER A 11 30.83 12.52 -17.77
CA SER A 11 29.42 12.43 -18.14
C SER A 11 28.51 12.03 -16.96
N ALA A 12 29.01 11.19 -16.05
CA ALA A 12 28.28 10.76 -14.85
C ALA A 12 28.14 11.84 -13.77
N LYS A 13 28.97 12.89 -13.78
CA LYS A 13 28.90 14.00 -12.81
C LYS A 13 27.83 15.06 -13.13
N GLY A 14 27.13 14.93 -14.25
CA GLY A 14 26.25 15.97 -14.80
C GLY A 14 24.76 15.64 -14.90
N SER A 15 24.28 14.48 -14.42
CA SER A 15 22.84 14.18 -14.48
C SER A 15 22.09 14.96 -13.40
N LYS A 16 21.78 16.23 -13.71
CA LYS A 16 20.75 17.00 -13.02
C LYS A 16 19.51 16.11 -12.88
N LEU A 17 18.92 16.13 -11.69
CA LEU A 17 17.62 15.55 -11.34
C LEU A 17 16.55 15.93 -12.39
N SER A 18 16.47 15.22 -13.51
CA SER A 18 15.64 15.64 -14.65
C SER A 18 14.22 15.09 -14.51
N VAL A 19 13.62 15.24 -13.32
CA VAL A 19 12.16 15.15 -13.23
C VAL A 19 11.64 16.33 -14.04
N THR A 20 10.95 16.02 -15.14
CA THR A 20 10.47 17.01 -16.09
C THR A 20 9.51 17.96 -15.37
N PHE A 21 9.44 19.23 -15.80
CA PHE A 21 8.47 20.18 -15.24
C PHE A 21 7.05 19.60 -15.27
N TRP A 22 6.68 18.91 -16.35
CA TRP A 22 5.41 18.19 -16.48
C TRP A 22 5.18 17.11 -15.41
N GLU A 23 6.19 16.31 -15.09
CA GLU A 23 6.08 15.26 -14.05
C GLU A 23 5.87 15.89 -12.67
N LYS A 24 6.55 17.00 -12.38
CA LYS A 24 6.33 17.79 -11.15
C LYS A 24 4.93 18.38 -11.10
N THR A 25 4.43 18.92 -12.21
CA THR A 25 3.08 19.48 -12.29
C THR A 25 2.01 18.40 -12.11
N ILE A 26 2.17 17.25 -12.74
CA ILE A 26 1.25 16.11 -12.58
C ILE A 26 1.28 15.62 -11.12
N ALA A 27 2.46 15.43 -10.54
CA ALA A 27 2.62 15.03 -9.15
C ALA A 27 1.93 16.01 -8.17
N SER A 28 2.17 17.31 -8.35
CA SER A 28 1.54 18.37 -7.56
C SER A 28 0.02 18.36 -7.75
N GLY A 29 -0.46 18.20 -8.99
CA GLY A 29 -1.88 18.08 -9.30
C GLY A 29 -2.55 16.88 -8.62
N VAL A 30 -1.87 15.72 -8.56
CA VAL A 30 -2.36 14.54 -7.83
C VAL A 30 -2.48 14.84 -6.33
N VAL A 31 -1.45 15.43 -5.73
CA VAL A 31 -1.48 15.83 -4.30
C VAL A 31 -2.63 16.81 -4.04
N ILE A 32 -2.75 17.85 -4.86
CA ILE A 32 -3.81 18.85 -4.72
C ILE A 32 -5.19 18.20 -4.89
N GLY A 33 -5.37 17.33 -5.88
CA GLY A 33 -6.63 16.62 -6.10
C GLY A 33 -7.05 15.77 -4.89
N PHE A 34 -6.09 15.09 -4.26
CA PHE A 34 -6.33 14.34 -3.03
C PHE A 34 -6.70 15.24 -1.84
N VAL A 35 -5.99 16.37 -1.67
CA VAL A 35 -6.28 17.35 -0.62
C VAL A 35 -7.65 17.98 -0.82
N LEU A 36 -7.99 18.36 -2.05
CA LEU A 36 -9.31 18.88 -2.39
C LEU A 36 -10.41 17.82 -2.16
N GLY A 37 -10.14 16.55 -2.47
CA GLY A 37 -11.05 15.45 -2.16
C GLY A 37 -11.31 15.30 -0.67
N LEU A 38 -10.26 15.36 0.16
CA LEU A 38 -10.39 15.35 1.62
C LEU A 38 -11.16 16.56 2.15
N LEU A 39 -10.89 17.75 1.62
CA LEU A 39 -11.61 18.97 1.99
C LEU A 39 -13.08 18.90 1.58
N ALA A 40 -13.39 18.39 0.38
CA ALA A 40 -14.77 18.20 -0.06
C ALA A 40 -15.52 17.25 0.88
N VAL A 41 -14.91 16.11 1.25
CA VAL A 41 -15.48 15.20 2.25
C VAL A 41 -15.74 15.92 3.56
N TYR A 42 -14.76 16.68 4.06
CA TYR A 42 -14.88 17.45 5.30
C TYR A 42 -16.04 18.45 5.24
N TYR A 43 -16.19 19.20 4.15
CA TYR A 43 -17.29 20.16 3.97
C TYR A 43 -18.66 19.51 3.76
N THR A 44 -18.71 18.29 3.23
CA THR A 44 -19.97 17.54 3.04
C THR A 44 -20.47 16.85 4.31
N MET A 45 -19.65 16.77 5.37
CA MET A 45 -20.10 16.21 6.64
C MET A 45 -21.02 17.20 7.38
N PRO A 46 -22.07 16.72 8.07
CA PRO A 46 -22.99 17.55 8.84
C PRO A 46 -22.29 18.16 10.06
N ALA A 47 -22.60 19.44 10.36
CA ALA A 47 -21.97 20.21 11.43
C ALA A 47 -22.08 19.48 12.78
N SER A 48 -20.98 18.88 13.18
CA SER A 48 -20.83 18.11 14.40
C SER A 48 -19.48 18.40 15.00
N ASP A 49 -19.29 18.09 16.28
CA ASP A 49 -18.01 18.32 16.93
C ASP A 49 -16.96 17.37 16.35
N TYR A 50 -16.20 17.82 15.35
CA TYR A 50 -15.18 17.02 14.66
C TYR A 50 -13.89 16.85 15.47
N SER A 51 -13.86 17.27 16.74
CA SER A 51 -12.67 17.11 17.59
C SER A 51 -12.23 15.64 17.73
N PHE A 52 -13.14 14.69 17.52
CA PHE A 52 -12.88 13.25 17.52
C PHE A 52 -12.33 12.68 16.19
N LEU A 53 -12.48 13.39 15.06
CA LEU A 53 -12.00 12.92 13.73
C LEU A 53 -10.49 13.13 13.58
N LYS A 54 -9.72 12.41 14.39
CA LYS A 54 -8.27 12.34 14.28
C LYS A 54 -7.88 10.96 13.74
N LEU A 55 -6.80 10.92 12.97
CA LEU A 55 -6.21 9.65 12.54
C LEU A 55 -5.80 8.87 13.80
N PRO A 56 -6.37 7.68 14.04
CA PRO A 56 -6.09 6.91 15.25
C PRO A 56 -4.62 6.50 15.26
N ARG A 57 -3.92 6.81 16.37
CA ARG A 57 -2.51 6.45 16.58
C ARG A 57 -2.33 5.42 17.68
N SER A 58 -3.30 5.30 18.58
CA SER A 58 -3.38 4.23 19.59
C SER A 58 -4.68 3.42 19.47
N LEU A 59 -4.74 2.30 20.20
CA LEU A 59 -5.99 1.53 20.34
C LEU A 59 -7.06 2.33 21.07
N GLU A 60 -6.68 3.21 22.01
CA GLU A 60 -7.63 4.07 22.73
C GLU A 60 -8.23 5.13 21.79
N ASP A 61 -7.40 5.79 20.95
CA ASP A 61 -7.89 6.73 19.94
C ASP A 61 -8.90 6.05 19.00
N LEU A 62 -8.60 4.80 18.65
CA LEU A 62 -9.43 3.99 17.76
C LEU A 62 -10.77 3.61 18.42
N GLN A 63 -10.77 3.28 19.71
CA GLN A 63 -12.00 3.00 20.48
C GLN A 63 -12.88 4.26 20.57
N ILE A 64 -12.30 5.41 20.91
CA ILE A 64 -13.02 6.69 20.95
C ILE A 64 -13.62 7.00 19.58
N LEU A 65 -12.83 6.86 18.51
CA LEU A 65 -13.28 7.11 17.14
C LEU A 65 -14.42 6.15 16.74
N ARG A 66 -14.32 4.87 17.12
CA ARG A 66 -15.36 3.86 16.89
C ARG A 66 -16.66 4.23 17.60
N ASP A 67 -16.61 4.62 18.87
CA ASP A 67 -17.81 4.94 19.66
C ASP A 67 -18.57 6.13 19.07
N HIS A 68 -17.85 7.15 18.60
CA HIS A 68 -18.46 8.32 17.96
C HIS A 68 -18.98 7.98 16.55
N LEU A 69 -18.25 7.16 15.78
CA LEU A 69 -18.66 6.79 14.43
C LEU A 69 -19.79 5.77 14.39
N GLU A 70 -19.94 4.90 15.39
CA GLU A 70 -21.01 3.90 15.44
C GLU A 70 -22.39 4.57 15.41
N SER A 71 -22.57 5.65 16.19
CA SER A 71 -23.79 6.45 16.16
C SER A 71 -24.02 7.13 14.80
N TYR A 72 -22.95 7.53 14.10
CA TYR A 72 -23.03 8.18 12.78
C TYR A 72 -23.29 7.22 11.63
N THR A 73 -22.87 5.96 11.78
CA THR A 73 -22.91 4.97 10.70
C THR A 73 -24.34 4.58 10.35
N THR A 74 -25.27 4.67 11.30
CA THR A 74 -26.70 4.40 11.09
C THR A 74 -27.37 5.45 10.20
N ASP A 75 -27.08 6.72 10.41
CA ASP A 75 -27.78 7.82 9.71
C ASP A 75 -27.03 8.31 8.45
N TYR A 76 -25.71 8.12 8.39
CA TYR A 76 -24.85 8.68 7.34
C TYR A 76 -23.87 7.67 6.73
N THR A 77 -24.30 6.41 6.56
CA THR A 77 -23.44 5.30 6.08
C THR A 77 -22.62 5.65 4.84
N VAL A 78 -23.22 6.30 3.84
CA VAL A 78 -22.53 6.65 2.58
C VAL A 78 -21.40 7.66 2.82
N GLN A 79 -21.62 8.67 3.66
CA GLN A 79 -20.62 9.68 3.96
C GLN A 79 -19.45 9.07 4.75
N VAL A 80 -19.73 8.19 5.71
CA VAL A 80 -18.70 7.45 6.46
C VAL A 80 -17.88 6.57 5.51
N LEU A 81 -18.51 5.86 4.58
CA LEU A 81 -17.81 5.03 3.60
C LEU A 81 -16.92 5.84 2.65
N VAL A 82 -17.42 6.96 2.13
CA VAL A 82 -16.66 7.85 1.25
C VAL A 82 -15.49 8.48 2.01
N GLY A 83 -15.72 8.95 3.24
CA GLY A 83 -14.66 9.50 4.07
C GLY A 83 -13.60 8.47 4.43
N PHE A 84 -14.02 7.27 4.83
CA PHE A 84 -13.13 6.14 5.10
C PHE A 84 -12.26 5.83 3.88
N CYS A 85 -12.87 5.62 2.70
CA CYS A 85 -12.15 5.33 1.47
C CYS A 85 -11.16 6.44 1.13
N THR A 86 -11.59 7.70 1.20
CA THR A 86 -10.75 8.86 0.84
C THR A 86 -9.53 8.96 1.74
N VAL A 87 -9.72 8.86 3.06
CA VAL A 87 -8.63 8.89 4.04
C VAL A 87 -7.71 7.69 3.87
N PHE A 88 -8.25 6.48 3.73
CA PHE A 88 -7.45 5.27 3.54
C PHE A 88 -6.61 5.34 2.26
N ILE A 89 -7.23 5.68 1.13
CA ILE A 89 -6.54 5.81 -0.16
C ILE A 89 -5.47 6.90 -0.06
N PHE A 90 -5.76 8.03 0.58
CA PHE A 90 -4.78 9.10 0.80
C PHE A 90 -3.57 8.58 1.59
N MET A 91 -3.80 7.97 2.75
CA MET A 91 -2.72 7.41 3.58
C MET A 91 -1.88 6.41 2.79
N GLN A 92 -2.54 5.50 2.07
CA GLN A 92 -1.87 4.46 1.31
C GLN A 92 -1.10 5.01 0.09
N THR A 93 -1.61 6.06 -0.57
CA THR A 93 -0.98 6.73 -1.71
C THR A 93 0.30 7.44 -1.28
N PHE A 94 0.25 8.17 -0.17
CA PHE A 94 1.37 8.96 0.36
C PHE A 94 2.19 8.22 1.41
N MET A 95 2.05 6.90 1.50
CA MET A 95 2.89 6.05 2.34
C MET A 95 2.79 6.38 3.85
N ILE A 96 1.67 6.96 4.28
CA ILE A 96 1.44 7.39 5.66
C ILE A 96 1.15 6.15 6.52
N PRO A 97 1.93 5.91 7.59
CA PRO A 97 1.68 4.78 8.49
C PRO A 97 0.36 4.95 9.24
N GLY A 98 -0.26 3.83 9.64
CA GLY A 98 -1.51 3.82 10.43
C GLY A 98 -2.72 3.20 9.74
N THR A 99 -2.60 2.71 8.51
CA THR A 99 -3.69 2.01 7.79
C THR A 99 -4.18 0.74 8.50
N ILE A 100 -3.38 0.18 9.41
CA ILE A 100 -3.78 -0.93 10.29
C ILE A 100 -4.93 -0.54 11.22
N PHE A 101 -4.90 0.68 11.79
CA PHE A 101 -5.98 1.17 12.64
C PHE A 101 -7.26 1.41 11.84
N MET A 102 -7.15 1.91 10.61
CA MET A 102 -8.29 2.02 9.71
C MET A 102 -8.87 0.65 9.36
N SER A 103 -8.04 -0.38 9.22
CA SER A 103 -8.51 -1.75 8.96
C SER A 103 -9.22 -2.35 10.17
N LEU A 104 -8.73 -2.10 11.39
CA LEU A 104 -9.43 -2.44 12.63
C LEU A 104 -10.78 -1.71 12.73
N LEU A 105 -10.79 -0.40 12.44
CA LEU A 105 -12.01 0.42 12.41
C LEU A 105 -13.07 -0.14 11.46
N ALA A 106 -12.64 -0.56 10.26
CA ALA A 106 -13.55 -1.15 9.28
C ALA A 106 -14.22 -2.44 9.81
N GLY A 107 -13.48 -3.24 10.58
CA GLY A 107 -14.02 -4.41 11.25
C GLY A 107 -15.01 -4.07 12.35
N ALA A 108 -14.69 -3.08 13.17
CA ALA A 108 -15.54 -2.62 14.26
C ALA A 108 -16.86 -2.01 13.76
N LEU A 109 -16.84 -1.28 12.64
CA LEU A 109 -18.01 -0.57 12.11
C LEU A 109 -18.87 -1.41 11.15
N PHE A 110 -18.24 -2.23 10.29
CA PHE A 110 -18.94 -2.90 9.19
C PHE A 110 -18.93 -4.43 9.28
N GLY A 111 -18.26 -4.99 10.28
CA GLY A 111 -18.06 -6.43 10.43
C GLY A 111 -17.09 -7.02 9.39
N VAL A 112 -16.86 -8.34 9.46
CA VAL A 112 -15.78 -9.00 8.70
C VAL A 112 -15.94 -8.87 7.20
N PHE A 113 -17.07 -9.31 6.65
CA PHE A 113 -17.21 -9.43 5.18
C PHE A 113 -17.17 -8.06 4.48
N LYS A 114 -17.95 -7.09 4.98
CA LYS A 114 -17.97 -5.74 4.42
C LYS A 114 -16.66 -5.00 4.73
N GLY A 115 -16.11 -5.14 5.92
CA GLY A 115 -14.83 -4.53 6.30
C GLY A 115 -13.67 -5.02 5.44
N VAL A 116 -13.56 -6.33 5.18
CA VAL A 116 -12.53 -6.89 4.29
C VAL A 116 -12.70 -6.38 2.87
N ALA A 117 -13.91 -6.40 2.32
CA ALA A 117 -14.17 -5.90 0.98
C ALA A 117 -13.77 -4.41 0.86
N LEU A 118 -14.13 -3.60 1.85
CA LEU A 118 -13.81 -2.17 1.91
C LEU A 118 -12.30 -1.93 2.02
N VAL A 119 -11.62 -2.64 2.92
CA VAL A 119 -10.16 -2.51 3.13
C VAL A 119 -9.39 -2.95 1.89
N VAL A 120 -9.76 -4.08 1.28
CA VAL A 120 -9.11 -4.57 0.05
C VAL A 120 -9.32 -3.57 -1.09
N PHE A 121 -10.54 -3.03 -1.25
CA PHE A 121 -10.83 -2.02 -2.27
C PHE A 121 -10.02 -0.73 -2.04
N ALA A 122 -10.06 -0.17 -0.84
CA ALA A 122 -9.38 1.09 -0.52
C ALA A 122 -7.86 0.94 -0.55
N SER A 123 -7.32 -0.14 0.02
CA SER A 123 -5.89 -0.43 0.00
C SER A 123 -5.37 -0.68 -1.41
N THR A 124 -6.11 -1.43 -2.24
CA THR A 124 -5.73 -1.64 -3.64
C THR A 124 -5.74 -0.32 -4.42
N SER A 125 -6.79 0.49 -4.26
CA SER A 125 -6.90 1.78 -4.93
C SER A 125 -5.77 2.73 -4.55
N GLY A 126 -5.44 2.82 -3.26
CA GLY A 126 -4.30 3.61 -2.77
C GLY A 126 -2.94 3.04 -3.19
N ALA A 127 -2.78 1.72 -3.20
CA ALA A 127 -1.57 1.06 -3.67
C ALA A 127 -1.32 1.30 -5.16
N SER A 128 -2.39 1.29 -5.97
CA SER A 128 -2.34 1.64 -7.39
C SER A 128 -1.94 3.10 -7.60
N SER A 129 -2.52 4.04 -6.84
CA SER A 129 -2.13 5.45 -6.88
C SER A 129 -0.64 5.63 -6.50
N CYS A 130 -0.19 4.96 -5.44
CA CYS A 130 1.21 4.94 -5.02
C CYS A 130 2.13 4.36 -6.12
N TYR A 131 1.71 3.28 -6.77
CA TYR A 131 2.44 2.67 -7.89
C TYR A 131 2.64 3.67 -9.03
N PHE A 132 1.60 4.39 -9.47
CA PHE A 132 1.73 5.35 -10.56
C PHE A 132 2.55 6.58 -10.15
N LEU A 133 2.39 7.04 -8.92
CA LEU A 133 3.19 8.15 -8.37
C LEU A 133 4.68 7.77 -8.32
N SER A 134 5.00 6.55 -7.85
CA SER A 134 6.36 6.02 -7.85
C SER A 134 6.89 5.81 -9.27
N LYS A 135 6.05 5.35 -10.22
CA LYS A 135 6.46 5.23 -11.63
C LYS A 135 6.85 6.58 -12.23
N LEU A 136 6.11 7.63 -11.91
CA LEU A 136 6.31 8.98 -12.45
C LEU A 136 7.51 9.68 -11.82
N ILE A 137 7.67 9.59 -10.50
CA ILE A 137 8.68 10.37 -9.76
C ILE A 137 9.81 9.47 -9.24
N GLY A 138 9.46 8.34 -8.63
CA GLY A 138 10.38 7.43 -7.98
C GLY A 138 11.33 6.74 -8.96
N LYS A 139 10.82 6.28 -10.12
CA LYS A 139 11.65 5.59 -11.11
C LYS A 139 12.73 6.50 -11.72
N PRO A 140 12.43 7.72 -12.22
CA PRO A 140 13.47 8.64 -12.69
C PRO A 140 14.48 9.00 -11.60
N LEU A 141 14.01 9.22 -10.37
CA LEU A 141 14.86 9.53 -9.22
C LEU A 141 15.87 8.41 -8.92
N VAL A 142 15.41 7.18 -8.81
CA VAL A 142 16.28 6.03 -8.53
C VAL A 142 17.22 5.74 -9.69
N PHE A 143 16.77 5.91 -10.93
CA PHE A 143 17.64 5.78 -12.11
C PHE A 143 18.77 6.81 -12.10
N SER A 144 18.50 8.05 -11.68
CA SER A 144 19.51 9.09 -11.56
C SER A 144 20.51 8.85 -10.43
N LEU A 145 20.06 8.27 -9.30
CA LEU A 145 20.90 8.05 -8.12
C LEU A 145 21.70 6.75 -8.17
N TRP A 146 21.10 5.66 -8.67
CA TRP A 146 21.68 4.31 -8.69
C TRP A 146 21.35 3.53 -9.97
N PRO A 147 21.83 3.98 -11.15
CA PRO A 147 21.51 3.35 -12.44
C PRO A 147 21.96 1.89 -12.52
N ASP A 148 23.16 1.56 -12.02
CA ASP A 148 23.71 0.20 -12.11
C ASP A 148 22.94 -0.81 -11.25
N LYS A 149 22.57 -0.42 -10.03
CA LYS A 149 21.75 -1.28 -9.15
C LYS A 149 20.36 -1.47 -9.73
N LEU A 150 19.76 -0.40 -10.26
CA LEU A 150 18.43 -0.45 -10.84
C LEU A 150 18.38 -1.39 -12.05
N SER A 151 19.33 -1.25 -12.98
CA SER A 151 19.41 -2.12 -14.16
C SER A 151 19.63 -3.59 -13.79
N PHE A 152 20.44 -3.88 -12.77
CA PHE A 152 20.59 -5.23 -12.23
C PHE A 152 19.26 -5.81 -11.73
N PHE A 153 18.51 -5.07 -10.91
CA PHE A 153 17.22 -5.55 -10.39
C PHE A 153 16.17 -5.71 -11.50
N GLN A 154 16.09 -4.76 -12.44
CA GLN A 154 15.22 -4.86 -13.61
C GLN A 154 15.55 -6.10 -14.45
N ALA A 155 16.82 -6.42 -14.64
CA ALA A 155 17.24 -7.64 -15.34
C ALA A 155 16.82 -8.91 -14.58
N GLN A 156 16.88 -8.93 -13.24
CA GLN A 156 16.41 -10.07 -12.44
C GLN A 156 14.89 -10.27 -12.55
N VAL A 157 14.12 -9.18 -12.54
CA VAL A 157 12.67 -9.21 -12.76
C VAL A 157 12.37 -9.69 -14.18
N ALA A 158 13.10 -9.20 -15.18
CA ALA A 158 12.93 -9.59 -16.57
C ALA A 158 13.13 -11.09 -16.80
N LYS A 159 14.12 -11.71 -16.13
CA LYS A 159 14.36 -13.17 -16.17
C LYS A 159 13.24 -14.01 -15.58
N ARG A 160 12.34 -13.42 -14.78
CA ARG A 160 11.30 -14.13 -14.02
C ARG A 160 9.88 -13.71 -14.40
N LYS A 161 9.72 -13.05 -15.56
CA LYS A 161 8.45 -12.45 -16.04
C LYS A 161 7.24 -13.37 -15.91
N GLU A 162 7.35 -14.62 -16.36
CA GLU A 162 6.26 -15.60 -16.34
C GLU A 162 5.77 -15.96 -14.92
N ARG A 163 6.62 -15.71 -13.92
CA ARG A 163 6.43 -16.14 -12.53
C ARG A 163 6.19 -14.97 -11.58
N LEU A 164 6.16 -13.73 -12.09
CA LEU A 164 6.10 -12.52 -11.27
C LEU A 164 4.85 -12.44 -10.41
N LEU A 165 3.72 -12.97 -10.87
CA LEU A 165 2.49 -13.00 -10.07
C LEU A 165 2.66 -13.81 -8.80
N ASN A 166 3.26 -15.00 -8.88
CA ASN A 166 3.49 -15.86 -7.72
C ASN A 166 4.51 -15.24 -6.75
N TYR A 167 5.56 -14.57 -7.26
CA TYR A 167 6.46 -13.80 -6.41
C TYR A 167 5.74 -12.64 -5.73
N MET A 168 4.88 -11.91 -6.44
CA MET A 168 4.10 -10.80 -5.89
C MET A 168 3.13 -11.29 -4.80
N LEU A 169 2.45 -12.41 -5.04
CA LEU A 169 1.59 -13.05 -4.04
C LEU A 169 2.39 -13.43 -2.80
N PHE A 170 3.53 -14.10 -2.95
CA PHE A 170 4.40 -14.42 -1.82
C PHE A 170 4.80 -13.17 -1.02
N LEU A 171 5.22 -12.10 -1.69
CA LEU A 171 5.63 -10.86 -1.02
C LEU A 171 4.49 -10.17 -0.28
N ARG A 172 3.24 -10.31 -0.75
CA ARG A 172 2.07 -9.67 -0.14
C ARG A 172 1.39 -10.51 0.93
N LEU A 173 1.45 -11.83 0.78
CA LEU A 173 0.93 -12.79 1.75
C LEU A 173 1.85 -12.91 2.96
N THR A 174 3.17 -12.83 2.75
CA THR A 174 4.13 -12.88 3.85
C THR A 174 4.37 -11.49 4.45
N PRO A 175 4.42 -11.33 5.78
CA PRO A 175 4.69 -10.05 6.44
C PRO A 175 6.18 -9.67 6.39
N THR A 176 6.89 -10.04 5.32
CA THR A 176 8.36 -9.87 5.20
C THR A 176 8.74 -8.45 4.79
N LEU A 177 7.93 -7.83 3.92
CA LEU A 177 8.15 -6.48 3.42
C LEU A 177 6.94 -5.60 3.71
N PRO A 178 7.15 -4.33 4.11
CA PRO A 178 6.05 -3.39 4.24
C PRO A 178 5.30 -3.23 2.91
N ASN A 179 3.97 -3.16 2.97
CA ASN A 179 3.12 -2.92 1.79
C ASN A 179 3.58 -1.70 0.98
N THR A 180 3.92 -0.64 1.69
CA THR A 180 4.47 0.61 1.17
C THR A 180 5.72 0.39 0.31
N PHE A 181 6.65 -0.46 0.77
CA PHE A 181 7.87 -0.76 0.04
C PHE A 181 7.55 -1.48 -1.27
N ILE A 182 6.65 -2.47 -1.24
CA ILE A 182 6.22 -3.21 -2.43
C ILE A 182 5.58 -2.24 -3.45
N ASN A 183 4.71 -1.34 -3.01
CA ASN A 183 4.04 -0.37 -3.89
C ASN A 183 5.02 0.56 -4.61
N VAL A 184 6.04 1.05 -3.90
CA VAL A 184 7.05 1.95 -4.47
C VAL A 184 8.05 1.20 -5.34
N ALA A 185 8.55 0.04 -4.89
CA ALA A 185 9.60 -0.69 -5.58
C ALA A 185 9.10 -1.34 -6.88
N SER A 186 7.85 -1.81 -6.92
CA SER A 186 7.27 -2.53 -8.07
C SER A 186 7.43 -1.80 -9.42
N PRO A 187 7.00 -0.52 -9.58
CA PRO A 187 7.17 0.19 -10.84
C PRO A 187 8.63 0.54 -11.15
N ILE A 188 9.47 0.69 -10.12
CA ILE A 188 10.89 1.01 -10.27
C ILE A 188 11.61 -0.17 -10.94
N VAL A 189 11.35 -1.40 -10.49
CA VAL A 189 11.95 -2.63 -11.04
C VAL A 189 11.17 -3.23 -12.22
N ASP A 190 10.26 -2.46 -12.83
CA ASP A 190 9.48 -2.84 -14.02
C ASP A 190 8.55 -4.06 -13.84
N VAL A 191 7.95 -4.22 -12.65
CA VAL A 191 6.81 -5.12 -12.48
C VAL A 191 5.60 -4.55 -13.26
N PRO A 192 4.96 -5.31 -14.15
CA PRO A 192 3.77 -4.84 -14.86
C PRO A 192 2.60 -4.53 -13.91
N TYR A 193 1.86 -3.46 -14.18
CA TYR A 193 0.74 -3.02 -13.33
C TYR A 193 -0.33 -4.09 -13.12
N HIS A 194 -0.69 -4.87 -14.16
CA HIS A 194 -1.69 -5.93 -14.01
C HIS A 194 -1.26 -7.03 -13.02
N ILE A 195 0.03 -7.37 -13.00
CA ILE A 195 0.59 -8.34 -12.05
C ILE A 195 0.57 -7.76 -10.64
N PHE A 196 1.00 -6.50 -10.51
CA PHE A 196 0.94 -5.77 -9.25
C PHE A 196 -0.50 -5.71 -8.72
N PHE A 197 -1.46 -5.31 -9.54
CA PHE A 197 -2.87 -5.15 -9.17
C PHE A 197 -3.48 -6.48 -8.72
N LEU A 198 -3.35 -7.55 -9.52
CA LEU A 198 -3.90 -8.87 -9.18
C LEU A 198 -3.25 -9.43 -7.91
N GLY A 199 -1.93 -9.32 -7.79
CA GLY A 199 -1.21 -9.73 -6.58
C GLY A 199 -1.63 -8.90 -5.35
N THR A 200 -1.96 -7.62 -5.53
CA THR A 200 -2.45 -6.72 -4.47
C THR A 200 -3.83 -7.14 -3.99
N VAL A 201 -4.79 -7.27 -4.90
CA VAL A 201 -6.16 -7.64 -4.56
C VAL A 201 -6.20 -8.97 -3.83
N ILE A 202 -5.51 -9.98 -4.35
CA ILE A 202 -5.56 -11.34 -3.78
C ILE A 202 -4.68 -11.44 -2.53
N GLY A 203 -3.45 -10.92 -2.60
CA GLY A 203 -2.44 -11.08 -1.55
C GLY A 203 -2.78 -10.33 -0.26
N LEU A 204 -3.61 -9.28 -0.32
CA LEU A 204 -4.02 -8.55 0.87
C LEU A 204 -5.19 -9.18 1.62
N ILE A 205 -5.97 -10.07 0.99
CA ILE A 205 -7.18 -10.64 1.62
C ILE A 205 -6.88 -11.32 2.97
N PRO A 206 -5.85 -12.18 3.12
CA PRO A 206 -5.63 -12.87 4.39
C PRO A 206 -5.22 -11.93 5.53
N ALA A 207 -4.32 -10.99 5.24
CA ALA A 207 -3.90 -9.98 6.22
C ALA A 207 -5.07 -9.04 6.59
N ALA A 208 -5.83 -8.57 5.59
CA ALA A 208 -7.02 -7.76 5.80
C ALA A 208 -8.07 -8.51 6.64
N TYR A 209 -8.31 -9.79 6.36
CA TYR A 209 -9.23 -10.61 7.14
C TYR A 209 -8.83 -10.70 8.61
N LEU A 210 -7.55 -10.96 8.89
CA LEU A 210 -7.03 -11.05 10.25
C LEU A 210 -7.21 -9.73 11.01
N THR A 211 -6.80 -8.61 10.41
CA THR A 211 -6.91 -7.30 11.04
C THR A 211 -8.36 -6.86 11.20
N VAL A 212 -9.20 -7.00 10.17
CA VAL A 212 -10.63 -6.64 10.24
C VAL A 212 -11.35 -7.50 11.28
N ARG A 213 -11.04 -8.81 11.37
CA ARG A 213 -11.62 -9.67 12.40
C ARG A 213 -11.26 -9.22 13.81
N ALA A 214 -10.01 -8.82 14.03
CA ALA A 214 -9.59 -8.31 15.32
C ALA A 214 -10.30 -6.99 15.69
N GLY A 215 -10.67 -6.18 14.69
CA GLY A 215 -11.49 -4.99 14.88
C GLY A 215 -12.86 -5.24 15.52
N ILE A 216 -13.44 -6.45 15.35
CA ILE A 216 -14.68 -6.82 16.04
C ILE A 216 -14.46 -6.98 17.55
N ALA A 217 -13.30 -7.51 17.93
CA ALA A 217 -12.88 -7.69 19.32
C ALA A 217 -12.03 -6.51 19.81
N LEU A 218 -12.24 -5.29 19.28
CA LEU A 218 -11.39 -4.13 19.57
C LEU A 218 -11.31 -3.79 21.07
N GLY A 219 -12.36 -4.06 21.84
CA GLY A 219 -12.37 -3.87 23.30
C GLY A 219 -11.48 -4.86 24.07
N GLU A 220 -11.13 -6.00 23.45
CA GLU A 220 -10.31 -7.05 24.05
C GLU A 220 -8.83 -6.95 23.63
N LEU A 221 -8.53 -6.20 22.57
CA LEU A 221 -7.17 -6.00 22.08
C LEU A 221 -6.35 -5.17 23.06
N ARG A 222 -5.24 -5.74 23.55
CA ARG A 222 -4.29 -5.05 24.43
C ARG A 222 -3.13 -4.46 23.66
N SER A 223 -2.74 -5.09 22.55
CA SER A 223 -1.64 -4.63 21.71
C SER A 223 -1.84 -4.97 20.22
N ILE A 224 -1.16 -4.23 19.34
CA ILE A 224 -1.06 -4.59 17.91
C ILE A 224 -0.29 -5.92 17.72
N GLY A 225 0.59 -6.26 18.67
CA GLY A 225 1.34 -7.52 18.66
C GLY A 225 0.43 -8.74 18.72
N ASP A 226 -0.74 -8.63 19.36
CA ASP A 226 -1.74 -9.69 19.46
C ASP A 226 -2.27 -10.10 18.07
N LEU A 227 -2.22 -9.19 17.08
CA LEU A 227 -2.59 -9.45 15.69
C LEU A 227 -1.55 -10.29 14.95
N TYR A 228 -0.30 -10.25 15.39
CA TYR A 228 0.84 -10.88 14.74
C TYR A 228 1.46 -11.95 15.64
N ASP A 229 0.61 -12.72 16.34
CA ASP A 229 1.07 -13.89 17.07
C ASP A 229 1.74 -14.90 16.12
N PHE A 230 2.63 -15.72 16.66
CA PHE A 230 3.43 -16.71 15.95
C PHE A 230 2.57 -17.60 15.06
N GLN A 231 1.40 -18.05 15.54
CA GLN A 231 0.48 -18.87 14.75
C GLN A 231 -0.06 -18.12 13.51
N ALA A 232 -0.39 -16.85 13.65
CA ALA A 232 -0.89 -16.02 12.55
C ALA A 232 0.20 -15.77 11.51
N ILE A 233 1.41 -15.41 11.96
CA ILE A 233 2.59 -15.24 11.09
C ILE A 233 2.91 -16.55 10.35
N ALA A 234 2.92 -17.68 11.06
CA ALA A 234 3.18 -19.00 10.48
C ALA A 234 2.13 -19.36 9.42
N THR A 235 0.86 -19.06 9.67
CA THR A 235 -0.24 -19.29 8.71
C THR A 235 -0.06 -18.44 7.45
N LEU A 236 0.23 -17.14 7.61
CA LEU A 236 0.49 -16.23 6.48
C LEU A 236 1.72 -16.68 5.68
N PHE A 237 2.78 -17.12 6.36
CA PHE A 237 3.97 -17.65 5.73
C PHE A 237 3.69 -18.95 4.97
N PHE A 238 2.89 -19.84 5.54
CA PHE A 238 2.48 -21.08 4.89
C PHE A 238 1.66 -20.81 3.63
N ILE A 239 0.66 -19.92 3.69
CA ILE A 239 -0.13 -19.52 2.52
C ILE A 239 0.78 -18.89 1.44
N GLY A 240 1.71 -18.03 1.86
CA GLY A 240 2.74 -17.48 0.99
C GLY A 240 3.58 -18.56 0.33
N ALA A 241 4.11 -19.52 1.10
CA ALA A 241 4.93 -20.62 0.61
C ALA A 241 4.18 -21.46 -0.43
N VAL A 242 2.92 -21.81 -0.17
CA VAL A 242 2.05 -22.53 -1.12
C VAL A 242 1.90 -21.75 -2.43
N SER A 243 1.75 -20.41 -2.37
CA SER A 243 1.62 -19.57 -3.57
C SER A 243 2.87 -19.59 -4.47
N ILE A 244 4.06 -19.82 -3.90
CA ILE A 244 5.32 -19.87 -4.65
C ILE A 244 5.74 -21.29 -5.05
N THR A 245 5.17 -22.35 -4.45
CA THR A 245 5.51 -23.74 -4.75
C THR A 245 5.42 -24.13 -6.23
N PRO A 246 4.34 -23.80 -6.99
CA PRO A 246 4.22 -24.18 -8.41
C PRO A 246 5.37 -23.63 -9.25
N THR A 247 5.79 -22.42 -8.89
CA THR A 247 6.92 -21.67 -9.40
C THR A 247 8.21 -22.47 -9.17
N LEU A 248 8.51 -22.86 -7.94
CA LEU A 248 9.76 -23.57 -7.61
C LEU A 248 9.86 -24.94 -8.28
N MET A 249 8.75 -25.68 -8.39
CA MET A 249 8.72 -27.02 -8.97
C MET A 249 8.98 -27.07 -10.48
N THR A 250 8.70 -25.99 -11.23
CA THR A 250 8.99 -25.94 -12.68
C THR A 250 10.48 -25.87 -13.00
N LYS A 251 11.36 -25.66 -12.02
CA LYS A 251 12.82 -25.64 -12.23
C LYS A 251 13.42 -26.99 -12.65
N SER A 252 12.69 -28.11 -12.51
CA SER A 252 13.27 -29.45 -12.74
C SER A 252 13.13 -29.97 -14.19
N LYS A 253 12.72 -29.14 -15.16
CA LYS A 253 12.67 -29.50 -16.59
C LYS A 253 13.40 -28.48 -17.45
N THR A 254 14.71 -28.37 -17.29
CA THR A 254 15.65 -27.90 -18.33
C THR A 254 17.01 -28.47 -17.97
#